data_AF-A0A2S9YPI6-F1
#
_entry.id   AF-A0A2S9YPI6-F1
#
_cell.length_a   1.000
_cell.length_b   1.000
_cell.length_c   1.000
_cell.angle_alpha   90.00
_cell.angle_beta   90.00
_cell.angle_gamma   90.00
#
_symmetry.space_group_name_H-M   'P 1'
#
loop_
_entity.id
_entity.type
_entity.pdbx_description
1 polymer ?
#
loop_
_entity_poly.entity_id
_entity_poly.type
_entity_poly.pdbx_seq_one_letter_code
_entity_poly.pdbx_strand_id
1 'polypeptide(L)'
;MRQLSLCLATSVFAGSLLGCAALRQNMRGQELSYRGAWHCGGGACKPSEMVKSTSGTRDGTVNINTVKLDPKAGMAFTAAAPFEQLVATVTDCKGKQVSVPERDIVRPGKHGLSDQDARESWIVWVDPTALSKLERGAGSCAVWKVEATATWADGVTYSLTAGVDLRR
;
A
#
# COMPACT_ATOMS: atom_id res chain seq x y z
N MET A 1 -29.31 49.89 24.28
CA MET A 1 -30.26 48.80 23.95
C MET A 1 -29.54 47.86 23.01
N ARG A 2 -28.88 46.80 23.50
CA ARG A 2 -29.40 45.44 23.73
C ARG A 2 -30.07 44.84 22.50
N GLN A 3 -29.33 44.01 21.75
CA GLN A 3 -29.90 42.90 20.99
C GLN A 3 -28.90 41.73 21.00
N LEU A 4 -29.20 40.78 21.90
CA LEU A 4 -28.75 39.40 21.86
C LEU A 4 -29.60 38.64 20.84
N SER A 5 -29.00 37.72 20.09
CA SER A 5 -29.51 36.36 19.74
C SER A 5 -28.60 35.76 18.64
N LEU A 6 -27.87 34.66 18.94
CA LEU A 6 -28.15 33.27 18.51
C LEU A 6 -28.18 33.13 16.96
N CYS A 7 -27.33 32.31 16.33
CA CYS A 7 -27.40 30.85 16.42
C CYS A 7 -26.03 30.17 16.25
N LEU A 8 -25.57 29.51 17.31
CA LEU A 8 -24.79 28.27 17.24
C LEU A 8 -25.72 27.17 16.70
N ALA A 9 -25.53 26.68 15.48
CA ALA A 9 -25.97 25.35 15.06
C ALA A 9 -25.60 25.09 13.60
N THR A 10 -24.44 24.48 13.34
CA THR A 10 -24.23 23.56 12.20
C THR A 10 -22.82 22.98 12.29
N SER A 11 -22.62 21.98 13.14
CA SER A 11 -21.35 21.24 13.19
C SER A 11 -21.59 19.74 13.47
N VAL A 12 -22.66 19.16 12.91
CA VAL A 12 -22.95 17.73 13.07
C VAL A 12 -23.56 17.16 11.79
N PHE A 13 -22.85 17.16 10.65
CA PHE A 13 -23.32 16.45 9.45
C PHE A 13 -22.22 15.95 8.50
N ALA A 14 -20.98 15.77 8.96
CA ALA A 14 -19.89 15.22 8.13
C ALA A 14 -19.62 13.71 8.35
N GLY A 15 -20.21 13.08 9.38
CA GLY A 15 -19.86 11.70 9.77
C GLY A 15 -20.64 10.58 9.06
N SER A 16 -21.82 10.85 8.50
CA SER A 16 -22.71 9.82 7.93
C SER A 16 -22.46 9.53 6.44
N LEU A 17 -21.75 10.40 5.72
CA LEU A 17 -21.46 10.22 4.29
C LEU A 17 -20.26 9.29 4.04
N LEU A 18 -19.30 9.23 4.97
CA LEU A 18 -18.09 8.40 4.82
C LEU A 18 -18.41 6.90 4.94
N GLY A 19 -19.33 6.50 5.82
CA GLY A 19 -19.73 5.10 5.99
C GLY A 19 -20.48 4.52 4.78
N CYS A 20 -21.31 5.33 4.12
CA CYS A 20 -22.04 4.91 2.91
C CYS A 20 -21.12 4.80 1.69
N ALA A 21 -20.09 5.63 1.58
CA ALA A 21 -19.13 5.58 0.48
C ALA A 21 -18.29 4.29 0.55
N ALA A 22 -17.72 3.98 1.72
CA ALA A 22 -16.96 2.75 1.94
C ALA A 22 -17.79 1.49 1.68
N LEU A 23 -19.05 1.46 2.13
CA LEU A 23 -19.96 0.33 1.91
C LEU A 23 -20.30 0.15 0.41
N ARG A 24 -20.58 1.24 -0.31
CA ARG A 24 -20.84 1.18 -1.76
C ARG A 24 -19.63 0.72 -2.55
N GLN A 25 -18.42 1.08 -2.13
CA GLN A 25 -17.18 0.66 -2.77
C GLN A 25 -16.92 -0.83 -2.58
N ASN A 26 -17.14 -1.35 -1.37
CA ASN A 26 -17.05 -2.78 -1.12
C ASN A 26 -18.05 -3.57 -2.00
N MET A 27 -19.30 -3.07 -2.11
CA MET A 27 -20.29 -3.66 -3.01
C MET A 27 -19.89 -3.63 -4.51
N ARG A 28 -19.09 -2.64 -4.93
CA ARG A 28 -18.56 -2.54 -6.31
C ARG A 28 -17.24 -3.29 -6.51
N GLY A 29 -16.70 -3.91 -5.46
CA GLY A 29 -15.38 -4.54 -5.49
C GLY A 29 -14.21 -3.56 -5.67
N GLN A 30 -14.43 -2.26 -5.42
CA GLN A 30 -13.45 -1.18 -5.59
C GLN A 30 -12.60 -0.97 -4.32
N GLU A 31 -12.47 -2.00 -3.47
CA GLU A 31 -11.64 -1.96 -2.27
C GLU A 31 -10.25 -2.53 -2.60
N LEU A 32 -9.21 -1.73 -2.42
CA LEU A 32 -7.83 -2.19 -2.59
C LEU A 32 -7.42 -3.09 -1.42
N SER A 33 -6.82 -4.22 -1.73
CA SER A 33 -6.38 -5.24 -0.79
C SER A 33 -4.91 -5.55 -0.98
N TYR A 34 -4.20 -5.79 0.13
CA TYR A 34 -2.80 -6.21 0.13
C TYR A 34 -2.69 -7.73 0.27
N ARG A 35 -1.96 -8.38 -0.63
CA ARG A 35 -1.82 -9.85 -0.69
C ARG A 35 -0.53 -10.38 -0.07
N GLY A 36 0.43 -9.50 0.19
CA GLY A 36 1.71 -9.82 0.81
C GLY A 36 2.89 -9.26 0.02
N ALA A 37 4.09 -9.67 0.41
CA ALA A 37 5.33 -9.31 -0.27
C ALA A 37 6.07 -10.55 -0.77
N TRP A 38 6.72 -10.44 -1.93
CA TRP A 38 7.58 -11.46 -2.53
C TRP A 38 9.02 -10.98 -2.49
N HIS A 39 9.93 -11.89 -2.15
CA HIS A 39 11.35 -11.59 -2.11
C HIS A 39 12.19 -12.82 -2.44
N CYS A 40 13.47 -12.61 -2.72
CA CYS A 40 14.40 -13.72 -2.88
C CYS A 40 14.66 -14.39 -1.52
N GLY A 41 14.46 -15.72 -1.43
CA GLY A 41 14.68 -16.48 -0.19
C GLY A 41 16.14 -16.40 0.30
N GLY A 42 17.09 -16.29 -0.63
CA GLY A 42 18.49 -15.94 -0.43
C GLY A 42 19.08 -15.36 -1.72
N GLY A 43 20.24 -14.71 -1.64
CA GLY A 43 20.94 -14.09 -2.77
C GLY A 43 20.08 -13.21 -3.68
N ALA A 44 20.64 -12.83 -4.82
CA ALA A 44 19.86 -12.25 -5.91
C ALA A 44 19.16 -13.37 -6.71
N CYS A 45 17.91 -13.14 -7.08
CA CYS A 45 17.11 -14.09 -7.85
C CYS A 45 16.24 -13.38 -8.90
N LYS A 46 15.71 -14.13 -9.86
CA LYS A 46 14.73 -13.62 -10.83
C LYS A 46 13.35 -13.50 -10.18
N PRO A 47 12.45 -12.64 -10.70
CA PRO A 47 11.07 -12.56 -10.19
C PRO A 47 10.35 -13.92 -10.13
N SER A 48 10.56 -14.80 -11.12
CA SER A 48 9.94 -16.13 -11.16
C SER A 48 10.36 -17.06 -10.00
N GLU A 49 11.47 -16.75 -9.35
CA GLU A 49 12.09 -17.51 -8.25
C GLU A 49 11.80 -16.87 -6.88
N MET A 50 11.21 -15.67 -6.86
CA MET A 50 10.85 -15.02 -5.61
C MET A 50 9.71 -15.78 -4.92
N VAL A 51 9.80 -15.82 -3.59
CA VAL A 51 8.84 -16.51 -2.73
C VAL A 51 8.04 -15.51 -1.94
N LYS A 52 6.78 -15.85 -1.64
CA LYS A 52 5.94 -15.07 -0.75
C LYS A 52 6.53 -15.06 0.65
N SER A 53 6.61 -13.89 1.28
CA SER A 53 6.98 -13.75 2.67
C SER A 53 5.92 -14.40 3.55
N THR A 54 6.35 -15.33 4.40
CA THR A 54 5.53 -15.99 5.41
C THR A 54 5.69 -15.38 6.80
N SER A 55 6.54 -14.35 6.93
CA SER A 55 6.84 -13.66 8.18
C SER A 55 6.31 -12.23 8.12
N GLY A 56 5.81 -11.75 9.25
CA GLY A 56 5.33 -10.39 9.35
C GLY A 56 4.74 -10.07 10.71
N THR A 57 4.38 -8.80 10.87
CA THR A 57 3.68 -8.26 12.04
C THR A 57 2.51 -7.42 11.56
N ARG A 58 1.73 -6.90 12.50
CA ARG A 58 0.62 -6.00 12.22
C ARG A 58 0.65 -4.84 13.20
N ASP A 59 0.53 -3.63 12.66
CA ASP A 59 0.40 -2.38 13.42
C ASP A 59 -0.96 -1.75 13.09
N GLY A 60 -1.93 -1.92 13.98
CA GLY A 60 -3.33 -1.54 13.73
C GLY A 60 -3.93 -2.28 12.53
N THR A 61 -4.17 -1.56 11.44
CA THR A 61 -4.67 -2.09 10.16
C THR A 61 -3.57 -2.37 9.13
N VAL A 62 -2.34 -1.95 9.41
CA VAL A 62 -1.21 -2.08 8.49
C VAL A 62 -0.58 -3.46 8.65
N ASN A 63 -0.67 -4.28 7.61
CA ASN A 63 0.07 -5.54 7.53
C ASN A 63 1.51 -5.25 7.12
N ILE A 64 2.47 -5.79 7.87
CA ILE A 64 3.91 -5.55 7.67
C ILE A 64 4.59 -6.87 7.35
N ASN A 65 5.07 -7.05 6.12
CA ASN A 65 5.81 -8.26 5.76
C ASN A 65 7.31 -8.11 6.00
N THR A 66 7.94 -9.13 6.57
CA THR A 66 9.39 -9.20 6.71
C THR A 66 10.00 -9.75 5.42
N VAL A 67 10.92 -9.03 4.80
CA VAL A 67 11.48 -9.37 3.47
C VAL A 67 13.00 -9.24 3.43
N LYS A 68 13.64 -9.83 2.42
CA LYS A 68 15.01 -9.49 2.03
C LYS A 68 14.96 -8.54 0.82
N LEU A 69 15.65 -7.41 0.90
CA LEU A 69 15.77 -6.46 -0.22
C LEU A 69 17.05 -6.72 -1.02
N ASP A 70 17.10 -7.86 -1.70
CA ASP A 70 18.19 -8.18 -2.63
C ASP A 70 17.63 -8.98 -3.81
N PRO A 71 17.55 -8.41 -5.03
CA PRO A 71 17.82 -6.99 -5.34
C PRO A 71 16.66 -6.07 -4.92
N LYS A 72 15.44 -6.60 -4.72
CA LYS A 72 14.22 -5.87 -4.35
C LYS A 72 13.14 -6.81 -3.82
N ALA A 73 12.10 -6.25 -3.20
CA ALA A 73 10.88 -6.97 -2.85
C ALA A 73 9.67 -6.44 -3.63
N GLY A 74 8.76 -7.33 -4.00
CA GLY A 74 7.51 -6.99 -4.69
C GLY A 74 6.33 -7.01 -3.73
N MET A 75 5.67 -5.87 -3.52
CA MET A 75 4.45 -5.78 -2.72
C MET A 75 3.23 -5.92 -3.62
N ALA A 76 2.36 -6.89 -3.34
CA ALA A 76 1.22 -7.22 -4.19
C ALA A 76 -0.08 -6.58 -3.71
N PHE A 77 -0.71 -5.82 -4.60
CA PHE A 77 -1.98 -5.15 -4.37
C PHE A 77 -3.00 -5.58 -5.42
N THR A 78 -4.23 -5.85 -5.00
CA THR A 78 -5.31 -6.24 -5.91
C THR A 78 -6.64 -5.74 -5.39
N ALA A 79 -7.67 -5.82 -6.22
CA ALA A 79 -9.04 -5.53 -5.87
C ALA A 79 -9.95 -6.50 -6.63
N ALA A 80 -11.19 -6.69 -6.17
CA ALA A 80 -12.14 -7.54 -6.87
C ALA A 80 -12.54 -6.96 -8.25
N ALA A 81 -12.68 -5.64 -8.34
CA ALA A 81 -12.88 -4.93 -9.60
C ALA A 81 -11.53 -4.42 -10.15
N PRO A 82 -11.26 -4.59 -11.47
CA PRO A 82 -10.02 -4.08 -12.07
C PRO A 82 -9.96 -2.55 -12.00
N PHE A 83 -8.77 -2.02 -11.73
CA PHE A 83 -8.48 -0.59 -11.74
C PHE A 83 -7.46 -0.23 -12.82
N GLU A 84 -7.50 1.02 -13.28
CA GLU A 84 -6.75 1.49 -14.46
C GLU A 84 -5.33 1.94 -14.12
N GLN A 85 -5.14 2.48 -12.92
CA GLN A 85 -3.89 3.07 -12.47
C GLN A 85 -3.60 2.69 -11.03
N LEU A 86 -2.32 2.51 -10.72
CA LEU A 86 -1.78 2.41 -9.37
C LEU A 86 -0.61 3.37 -9.23
N VAL A 87 -0.61 4.17 -8.18
CA VAL A 87 0.55 4.95 -7.75
C VAL A 87 0.94 4.52 -6.36
N ALA A 88 2.21 4.68 -5.99
CA ALA A 88 2.68 4.30 -4.67
C ALA A 88 3.70 5.31 -4.12
N THR A 89 3.67 5.49 -2.80
CA THR A 89 4.60 6.33 -2.05
C THR A 89 5.14 5.55 -0.87
N VAL A 90 6.46 5.60 -0.68
CA VAL A 90 7.13 5.02 0.49
C VAL A 90 7.38 6.12 1.52
N THR A 91 6.99 5.87 2.76
CA THR A 91 7.13 6.77 3.90
C THR A 91 8.03 6.15 4.96
N ASP A 92 8.93 6.98 5.52
CA ASP A 92 9.88 6.59 6.55
C ASP A 92 9.40 6.92 7.97
N CYS A 93 10.23 6.62 8.98
CA CYS A 93 9.89 6.83 10.38
C CYS A 93 9.67 8.30 10.77
N LYS A 94 10.21 9.24 9.99
CA LYS A 94 10.11 10.70 10.20
C LYS A 94 9.02 11.32 9.34
N GLY A 95 8.26 10.52 8.60
CA GLY A 95 7.22 10.99 7.69
C GLY A 95 7.76 11.51 6.34
N LYS A 96 9.06 11.32 6.05
CA LYS A 96 9.61 11.67 4.73
C LYS A 96 9.10 10.68 3.70
N GLN A 97 8.73 11.21 2.54
CA GLN A 97 8.11 10.45 1.46
C GLN A 97 8.95 10.43 0.21
N VAL A 98 8.91 9.30 -0.51
CA VAL A 98 9.44 9.14 -1.86
C VAL A 98 8.41 8.39 -2.69
N SER A 99 8.03 8.96 -3.84
CA SER A 99 7.18 8.27 -4.81
C SER A 99 7.92 7.11 -5.47
N VAL A 100 7.24 5.98 -5.63
CA VAL A 100 7.74 4.85 -6.40
C VAL A 100 7.60 5.19 -7.90
N PRO A 101 8.67 5.06 -8.71
CA PRO A 101 8.60 5.30 -10.14
C PRO A 101 7.60 4.37 -10.84
N GLU A 102 6.90 4.85 -11.88
CA GLU A 102 5.91 4.03 -12.60
C GLU A 102 6.50 2.75 -13.19
N ARG A 103 7.76 2.76 -13.64
CA ARG A 103 8.47 1.56 -14.12
C ARG A 103 8.59 0.45 -13.08
N ASP A 104 8.49 0.80 -11.81
CA ASP A 104 8.58 -0.11 -10.66
C ASP A 104 7.18 -0.49 -10.15
N ILE A 105 6.12 -0.05 -10.82
CA ILE A 105 4.72 -0.45 -10.56
C ILE A 105 4.21 -1.23 -11.76
N VAL A 106 4.08 -2.54 -11.61
CA VAL A 106 3.86 -3.45 -12.74
C VAL A 106 2.47 -4.09 -12.66
N ARG A 107 1.75 -4.07 -13.78
CA ARG A 107 0.42 -4.65 -13.94
C ARG A 107 0.39 -6.17 -13.69
N PRO A 108 -0.78 -6.73 -13.31
CA PRO A 108 -0.98 -8.17 -13.19
C PRO A 108 -0.47 -8.93 -14.42
N GLY A 109 0.23 -10.03 -14.17
CA GLY A 109 0.78 -10.91 -15.21
C GLY A 109 1.99 -10.37 -15.98
N LYS A 110 2.48 -9.15 -15.69
CA LYS A 110 3.64 -8.55 -16.37
C LYS A 110 4.92 -8.49 -15.52
N HIS A 111 4.82 -8.76 -14.23
CA HIS A 111 5.92 -8.67 -13.25
C HIS A 111 6.79 -9.92 -13.17
N GLY A 112 6.36 -11.05 -13.74
CA GLY A 112 7.15 -12.29 -13.82
C GLY A 112 7.19 -13.15 -12.55
N LEU A 113 6.44 -12.81 -11.50
CA LEU A 113 6.27 -13.69 -10.33
C LEU A 113 5.40 -14.89 -10.72
N SER A 114 5.76 -16.08 -10.24
CA SER A 114 5.11 -17.35 -10.61
C SER A 114 3.88 -17.68 -9.75
N ASP A 115 3.87 -17.21 -8.51
CA ASP A 115 2.80 -17.43 -7.53
C ASP A 115 1.45 -16.86 -8.00
N GLN A 116 0.37 -17.61 -7.78
CA GLN A 116 -0.97 -17.24 -8.25
C GLN A 116 -1.47 -15.92 -7.63
N ASP A 117 -1.28 -15.71 -6.33
CA ASP A 117 -1.74 -14.49 -5.65
C ASP A 117 -1.04 -13.26 -6.24
N ALA A 118 0.25 -13.40 -6.59
CA ALA A 118 1.01 -12.34 -7.22
C ALA A 118 0.58 -12.09 -8.67
N ARG A 119 0.30 -13.14 -9.44
CA ARG A 119 -0.05 -13.04 -10.88
C ARG A 119 -1.30 -12.20 -11.14
N GLU A 120 -2.27 -12.25 -10.23
CA GLU A 120 -3.52 -11.49 -10.29
C GLU A 120 -3.41 -10.10 -9.64
N SER A 121 -2.21 -9.72 -9.19
CA SER A 121 -1.96 -8.49 -8.44
C SER A 121 -1.09 -7.52 -9.23
N TRP A 122 -1.31 -6.24 -8.99
CA TRP A 122 -0.31 -5.23 -9.30
C TRP A 122 0.85 -5.36 -8.32
N ILE A 123 2.09 -5.25 -8.82
CA ILE A 123 3.29 -5.34 -8.00
C ILE A 123 3.95 -3.98 -7.92
N VAL A 124 4.12 -3.49 -6.69
CA VAL A 124 4.97 -2.34 -6.37
C VAL A 124 6.33 -2.87 -5.94
N TRP A 125 7.34 -2.64 -6.78
CA TRP A 125 8.72 -3.02 -6.48
C TRP A 125 9.36 -2.00 -5.54
N VAL A 126 9.79 -2.47 -4.38
CA VAL A 126 10.55 -1.69 -3.39
C VAL A 126 11.99 -2.18 -3.43
N ASP A 127 12.92 -1.32 -3.85
CA ASP A 127 14.35 -1.61 -3.91
C ASP A 127 15.17 -0.75 -2.94
N PRO A 128 16.41 -1.15 -2.60
CA PRO A 128 17.27 -0.38 -1.70
C PRO A 128 17.56 1.06 -2.17
N THR A 129 17.59 1.31 -3.48
CA THR A 129 17.89 2.63 -4.04
C THR A 129 16.73 3.59 -3.80
N ALA A 130 15.49 3.15 -3.98
CA ALA A 130 14.29 3.92 -3.65
C ALA A 130 14.26 4.30 -2.16
N LEU A 131 14.74 3.40 -1.30
CA LEU A 131 14.80 3.60 0.16
C LEU A 131 16.02 4.38 0.62
N SER A 132 17.06 4.55 -0.19
CA SER A 132 18.31 5.21 0.21
C SER A 132 18.14 6.65 0.70
N LYS A 133 17.05 7.31 0.30
CA LYS A 133 16.69 8.68 0.70
C LYS A 133 15.85 8.74 1.98
N LEU A 134 15.49 7.59 2.54
CA LEU A 134 14.56 7.41 3.65
C LEU A 134 15.29 6.84 4.87
N GLU A 135 14.84 7.23 6.07
CA GLU A 135 15.41 6.73 7.31
C GLU A 135 14.55 5.62 7.91
N ARG A 136 15.11 4.40 8.02
CA ARG A 136 14.37 3.24 8.56
C ARG A 136 13.97 3.40 10.03
N GLY A 137 14.67 4.20 10.84
CA GLY A 137 14.39 4.28 12.28
C GLY A 137 14.77 3.01 13.06
N ALA A 138 14.26 2.88 14.29
CA ALA A 138 14.55 1.75 15.20
C ALA A 138 13.30 1.28 15.96
N GLY A 139 13.36 0.08 16.56
CA GLY A 139 12.27 -0.49 17.35
C GLY A 139 11.01 -0.72 16.51
N SER A 140 9.85 -0.30 17.02
CA SER A 140 8.57 -0.36 16.30
C SER A 140 8.51 0.50 15.04
N CYS A 141 9.44 1.44 14.88
CA CYS A 141 9.50 2.33 13.73
C CYS A 141 10.42 1.82 12.62
N ALA A 142 11.05 0.65 12.78
CA ALA A 142 12.02 0.05 11.85
C ALA A 142 11.41 -0.46 10.51
N VAL A 143 10.32 0.15 10.05
CA VAL A 143 9.45 -0.33 8.99
C VAL A 143 9.24 0.80 7.98
N TRP A 144 9.33 0.49 6.68
CA TRP A 144 8.88 1.42 5.65
C TRP A 144 7.41 1.16 5.31
N LYS A 145 6.62 2.23 5.28
CA LYS A 145 5.19 2.16 4.92
C LYS A 145 5.02 2.52 3.45
N VAL A 146 4.38 1.65 2.69
CA VAL A 146 4.02 1.86 1.29
C VAL A 146 2.53 2.12 1.22
N GLU A 147 2.17 3.34 0.89
CA GLU A 147 0.81 3.72 0.55
C GLU A 147 0.61 3.53 -0.95
N ALA A 148 -0.30 2.63 -1.33
CA ALA A 148 -0.68 2.38 -2.70
C ALA A 148 -2.07 2.97 -2.95
N THR A 149 -2.21 3.81 -3.98
CA THR A 149 -3.47 4.44 -4.37
C THR A 149 -3.89 3.95 -5.75
N ALA A 150 -5.02 3.25 -5.80
CA ALA A 150 -5.62 2.74 -7.02
C ALA A 150 -6.70 3.70 -7.54
N THR A 151 -6.83 3.81 -8.86
CA THR A 151 -7.84 4.63 -9.54
C THR A 151 -8.64 3.79 -10.53
N TRP A 152 -9.97 3.79 -10.40
CA TRP A 152 -10.89 3.09 -11.30
C TRP A 152 -11.34 3.97 -12.47
N ALA A 153 -11.97 3.37 -13.48
CA ALA A 153 -12.40 4.06 -14.69
C ALA A 153 -13.43 5.19 -14.44
N ASP A 154 -14.19 5.11 -13.35
CA ASP A 154 -15.12 6.17 -12.91
C ASP A 154 -14.43 7.32 -12.16
N GLY A 155 -13.11 7.26 -12.02
CA GLY A 155 -12.28 8.25 -11.33
C GLY A 155 -12.25 8.08 -9.81
N VAL A 156 -12.94 7.08 -9.25
CA VAL A 156 -12.87 6.79 -7.82
C VAL A 156 -11.46 6.31 -7.48
N THR A 157 -10.94 6.78 -6.34
CA THR A 157 -9.65 6.37 -5.82
C THR A 157 -9.76 5.70 -4.46
N TYR A 158 -8.81 4.81 -4.17
CA TYR A 158 -8.69 4.18 -2.87
C TYR A 158 -7.21 3.97 -2.52
N SER A 159 -6.87 4.32 -1.28
CA SER A 159 -5.51 4.18 -0.75
C SER A 159 -5.44 3.10 0.32
N LEU A 160 -4.43 2.24 0.23
CA LEU A 160 -4.12 1.23 1.24
C LEU A 160 -2.65 1.33 1.63
N THR A 161 -2.39 1.31 2.94
CA THR A 161 -1.03 1.29 3.47
C THR A 161 -0.64 -0.11 3.93
N ALA A 162 0.48 -0.60 3.42
CA ALA A 162 1.14 -1.83 3.85
C ALA A 162 2.59 -1.53 4.26
N GLY A 163 3.21 -2.40 5.04
CA GLY A 163 4.58 -2.21 5.52
C GLY A 163 5.55 -3.26 5.00
N VAL A 164 6.81 -2.89 4.90
CA VAL A 164 7.93 -3.82 4.73
C VAL A 164 8.97 -3.59 5.81
N ASP A 165 9.35 -4.69 6.46
CA ASP A 165 10.46 -4.75 7.40
C ASP A 165 11.58 -5.62 6.81
N LEU A 166 12.85 -5.32 7.15
CA LEU A 166 13.95 -6.17 6.70
C LEU A 166 14.13 -7.36 7.62
N ARG A 167 14.19 -8.53 6.99
CA ARG A 167 14.74 -9.74 7.61
C ARG A 167 16.18 -9.45 8.01
N ARG A 168 16.44 -9.55 9.31
CA ARG A 168 17.80 -9.50 9.87
C ARG A 168 18.63 -10.68 9.39
#